data_AF-A0A2X1IYN7-F1
#
_entry.id   AF-A0A2X1IYN7-F1
#
_cell.length_a   1.000
_cell.length_b   1.000
_cell.length_c   1.000
_cell.angle_alpha   90.00
_cell.angle_beta   90.00
_cell.angle_gamma   90.00
#
_symmetry.space_group_name_H-M   'P 1'
#
loop_
_entity.id
_entity.type
_entity.pdbx_description
1 polymer ?
#
loop_
_entity_poly.entity_id
_entity_poly.type
_entity_poly.pdbx_seq_one_letter_code
_entity_poly.pdbx_strand_id
1 'polypeptide(L)'
;MKPDVVSVCSPNRFHYEHTLMALEAGCHVMCEKPPAMTPEQAREMCDTARKLGKVLAYDFHHRFALDTQQLREQVTNGVLGEIYVTTARALRRCGVPGWGVFTNKELQGGGPLIDIGIHMLDAAMYVLGFPAVKSVNAHSFQKIGTQKSCGQFGEWDPATYSVEDSLFGTNEFHNGGILWLETSFALNIREQSDYERQLLW
;
A
#
# COMPACT_ATOMS: atom_id res chain seq x y z
N MET A 1 21.68 19.95 18.29
CA MET A 1 21.00 20.36 17.05
C MET A 1 19.62 19.74 17.05
N LYS A 2 18.56 20.48 16.70
CA LYS A 2 17.18 19.96 16.57
C LYS A 2 16.82 19.92 15.08
N PRO A 3 16.44 18.77 14.49
CA PRO A 3 16.10 18.71 13.08
C PRO A 3 14.74 19.38 12.80
N ASP A 4 14.60 19.95 11.61
CA ASP A 4 13.32 20.51 11.14
C ASP A 4 12.36 19.42 10.63
N VAL A 5 12.91 18.38 10.02
CA VAL A 5 12.18 17.27 9.40
C VAL A 5 12.82 15.93 9.82
N VAL A 6 11.99 14.92 10.07
CA VAL A 6 12.41 13.53 10.30
C VAL A 6 11.83 12.63 9.21
N SER A 7 12.69 11.78 8.64
CA SER A 7 12.29 10.72 7.72
C SER A 7 12.22 9.39 8.49
N VAL A 8 11.03 8.79 8.53
CA VAL A 8 10.78 7.53 9.24
C VAL A 8 10.77 6.38 8.23
N CYS A 9 11.86 5.62 8.19
CA CYS A 9 12.06 4.44 7.32
C CYS A 9 12.28 3.14 8.11
N SER A 10 11.84 3.11 9.37
CA SER A 10 11.87 1.91 10.23
C SER A 10 10.86 0.86 9.75
N PRO A 11 10.89 -0.39 10.24
CA PRO A 11 9.79 -1.34 9.98
C PRO A 11 8.41 -0.78 10.37
N ASN A 12 7.35 -1.22 9.67
CA ASN A 12 5.99 -0.70 9.74
C ASN A 12 5.45 -0.60 11.17
N ARG A 13 5.75 -1.61 12.02
CA ARG A 13 5.33 -1.61 13.42
C ARG A 13 5.75 -0.35 14.19
N PHE A 14 6.90 0.24 13.84
CA PHE A 14 7.46 1.39 14.53
C PHE A 14 7.07 2.74 13.91
N HIS A 15 6.38 2.76 12.76
CA HIS A 15 5.98 4.02 12.10
C HIS A 15 5.17 4.92 13.04
N TYR A 16 4.22 4.35 13.77
CA TYR A 16 3.39 5.05 14.72
C TYR A 16 4.20 5.73 15.83
N GLU A 17 5.01 4.94 16.54
CA GLU A 17 5.79 5.40 17.69
C GLU A 17 6.85 6.44 17.28
N HIS A 18 7.58 6.17 16.18
CA HIS A 18 8.61 7.08 15.68
C HIS A 18 8.01 8.38 15.14
N THR A 19 6.86 8.32 14.47
CA THR A 19 6.18 9.53 13.98
C THR A 19 5.69 10.39 15.11
N LEU A 20 5.02 9.82 16.11
CA LEU A 20 4.56 10.61 17.27
C LEU A 20 5.73 11.24 18.01
N MET A 21 6.80 10.48 18.26
CA MET A 21 8.01 11.00 18.90
C MET A 21 8.59 12.20 18.13
N ALA A 22 8.67 12.12 16.80
CA ALA A 22 9.19 13.21 15.98
C ALA A 22 8.25 14.44 15.96
N LEU A 23 6.93 14.21 15.89
CA LEU A 23 5.93 15.28 15.94
C LEU A 23 5.97 16.00 17.29
N GLU A 24 6.01 15.27 18.40
CA GLU A 24 6.09 15.79 19.78
C GLU A 24 7.41 16.52 20.04
N ALA A 25 8.50 16.07 19.44
CA ALA A 25 9.76 16.81 19.40
C ALA A 25 9.64 18.12 18.60
N GLY A 26 8.56 18.34 17.84
CA GLY A 26 8.29 19.54 17.08
C GLY A 26 8.85 19.53 15.66
N CYS A 27 9.13 18.35 15.10
CA CYS A 27 9.61 18.17 13.72
C CYS A 27 8.43 17.96 12.76
N HIS A 28 8.63 18.28 11.49
CA HIS A 28 7.83 17.74 10.41
C HIS A 28 8.21 16.27 10.15
N VAL A 29 7.30 15.46 9.61
CA VAL A 29 7.55 14.04 9.40
C VAL A 29 7.22 13.62 7.96
N MET A 30 8.16 12.93 7.33
CA MET A 30 7.95 12.11 6.15
C MET A 30 8.04 10.64 6.58
N CYS A 31 6.94 9.91 6.56
CA CYS A 31 6.89 8.51 6.98
C CYS A 31 6.78 7.59 5.76
N GLU A 32 7.49 6.48 5.76
CA GLU A 32 7.31 5.43 4.78
C GLU A 32 5.90 4.83 4.82
N LYS A 33 5.52 4.18 3.72
CA LYS A 33 4.30 3.36 3.64
C LYS A 33 4.54 1.98 4.25
N PRO A 34 3.50 1.30 4.77
CA PRO A 34 2.16 1.81 5.07
C PRO A 34 2.19 2.84 6.21
N PRO A 35 1.22 3.76 6.30
CA PRO A 35 1.18 4.77 7.36
C PRO A 35 1.35 4.23 8.79
N ALA A 36 0.66 3.15 9.13
CA ALA A 36 0.71 2.50 10.44
C ALA A 36 0.21 1.05 10.35
N MET A 37 0.25 0.33 11.48
CA MET A 37 -0.26 -1.04 11.55
C MET A 37 -1.79 -1.11 11.59
N THR A 38 -2.46 -0.05 12.07
CA THR A 38 -3.91 0.02 12.12
C THR A 38 -4.44 1.38 11.64
N PRO A 39 -5.70 1.45 11.16
CA PRO A 39 -6.33 2.72 10.79
C PRO A 39 -6.40 3.73 11.94
N GLU A 40 -6.61 3.26 13.17
CA GLU A 40 -6.71 4.09 14.37
C GLU A 40 -5.37 4.77 14.67
N GLN A 41 -4.27 4.03 14.56
CA GLN A 41 -2.92 4.59 14.70
C GLN A 41 -2.63 5.65 13.64
N ALA A 42 -2.95 5.36 12.37
CA ALA A 42 -2.76 6.32 11.28
C ALA A 42 -3.61 7.58 11.48
N ARG A 43 -4.82 7.43 12.04
CA ARG A 43 -5.71 8.54 12.39
C ARG A 43 -5.11 9.40 13.49
N GLU A 44 -4.63 8.78 14.57
CA GLU A 44 -4.01 9.49 15.69
C GLU A 44 -2.73 10.24 15.28
N MET A 45 -1.90 9.65 14.41
CA MET A 45 -0.74 10.33 13.82
C MET A 45 -1.16 11.60 13.07
N CYS A 46 -2.20 11.52 12.24
CA CYS A 46 -2.74 12.64 11.49
C CYS A 46 -3.31 13.75 12.40
N ASP A 47 -4.09 13.35 13.41
CA ASP A 47 -4.70 14.29 14.35
C ASP A 47 -3.64 14.97 15.24
N THR A 48 -2.60 14.24 15.64
CA THR A 48 -1.46 14.79 16.40
C THR A 48 -0.67 15.79 15.56
N ALA A 49 -0.37 15.47 14.30
CA ALA A 49 0.31 16.39 13.38
C ALA A 49 -0.47 17.70 13.22
N ARG A 50 -1.80 17.61 13.04
CA ARG A 50 -2.69 18.78 12.97
C ARG A 50 -2.69 19.59 14.26
N LYS A 51 -2.82 18.93 15.42
CA LYS A 51 -2.82 19.57 16.74
C LYS A 51 -1.53 20.36 16.99
N LEU A 52 -0.39 19.83 16.56
CA LEU A 52 0.92 20.43 16.75
C LEU A 52 1.33 21.40 15.63
N GLY A 53 0.48 21.61 14.62
CA GLY A 53 0.79 22.47 13.48
C GLY A 53 1.96 21.96 12.64
N LYS A 54 2.10 20.63 12.51
CA LYS A 54 3.18 19.97 11.77
C LYS A 54 2.65 19.28 10.53
N VAL A 55 3.44 19.35 9.45
CA VAL A 55 3.26 18.52 8.26
C VAL A 55 3.63 17.07 8.58
N LEU A 56 2.71 16.15 8.30
CA LEU A 56 2.92 14.71 8.21
C LEU A 56 2.58 14.28 6.78
N ALA A 57 3.57 13.69 6.09
CA ALA A 57 3.43 13.15 4.76
C ALA A 57 3.80 11.67 4.75
N TYR A 58 3.27 10.93 3.78
CA TYR A 58 3.58 9.52 3.56
C TYR A 58 4.22 9.33 2.18
N ASP A 59 5.21 8.46 2.08
CA ASP A 59 5.87 8.14 0.81
C ASP A 59 4.98 7.24 -0.08
N PHE A 60 4.05 7.89 -0.77
CA PHE A 60 3.33 7.33 -1.91
C PHE A 60 3.87 7.92 -3.22
N HIS A 61 5.16 7.68 -3.50
CA HIS A 61 5.84 8.23 -4.68
C HIS A 61 5.13 7.93 -6.01
N HIS A 62 4.37 6.83 -6.12
CA HIS A 62 3.59 6.52 -7.32
C HIS A 62 2.57 7.60 -7.71
N ARG A 63 2.12 8.42 -6.75
CA ARG A 63 1.28 9.59 -7.07
C ARG A 63 2.02 10.56 -7.99
N PHE A 64 3.34 10.71 -7.85
CA PHE A 64 4.16 11.67 -8.59
C PHE A 64 4.72 11.11 -9.91
N ALA A 65 4.43 9.84 -10.24
CA ALA A 65 4.79 9.28 -11.52
C ALA A 65 4.02 9.99 -12.66
N LEU A 66 4.70 10.24 -13.79
CA LEU A 66 4.15 11.01 -14.91
C LEU A 66 2.84 10.41 -15.43
N ASP A 67 2.79 9.08 -15.56
CA ASP A 67 1.60 8.34 -16.00
C ASP A 67 0.39 8.59 -15.07
N THR A 68 0.63 8.59 -13.77
CA THR A 68 -0.38 8.74 -12.73
C THR A 68 -0.88 10.18 -12.66
N GLN A 69 0.02 11.16 -12.79
CA GLN A 69 -0.34 12.59 -12.88
C GLN A 69 -1.18 12.88 -14.12
N GLN A 70 -0.77 12.37 -15.29
CA GLN A 70 -1.53 12.54 -16.54
C GLN A 70 -2.91 11.89 -16.47
N LEU A 71 -2.99 10.67 -15.92
CA LEU A 71 -4.27 9.98 -15.77
C LEU A 71 -5.21 10.73 -14.81
N ARG A 72 -4.67 11.22 -13.68
CA ARG A 72 -5.41 12.06 -12.74
C ARG A 72 -5.95 13.32 -13.40
N GLU A 73 -5.15 13.99 -14.21
CA GLU A 73 -5.56 15.18 -14.96
C GLU A 73 -6.69 14.87 -15.95
N GLN A 74 -6.57 13.79 -16.73
CA GLN A 74 -7.61 13.37 -17.68
C GLN A 74 -8.93 13.03 -16.99
N VAL A 75 -8.89 12.33 -15.84
CA VAL A 75 -10.07 12.05 -15.03
C VAL A 75 -10.67 13.35 -14.47
N THR A 76 -9.83 14.22 -13.91
CA THR A 76 -10.29 15.49 -13.29
C THR A 76 -10.89 16.45 -14.32
N ASN A 77 -10.37 16.45 -15.55
CA ASN A 77 -10.86 17.27 -16.67
C ASN A 77 -12.07 16.64 -17.39
N GLY A 78 -12.53 15.46 -16.96
CA GLY A 78 -13.67 14.76 -17.57
C GLY A 78 -13.42 14.21 -18.97
N VAL A 79 -12.16 14.14 -19.42
CA VAL A 79 -11.77 13.66 -20.76
C VAL A 79 -12.19 12.20 -20.97
N LEU A 80 -12.15 11.42 -19.88
CA LEU A 80 -12.44 9.99 -19.88
C LEU A 80 -13.90 9.68 -19.56
N GLY A 81 -14.74 10.70 -19.32
CA GLY A 81 -16.13 10.49 -18.90
C GLY A 81 -16.24 9.91 -17.47
N GLU A 82 -17.28 9.11 -17.25
CA GLU A 82 -17.55 8.49 -15.94
C GLU A 82 -16.75 7.20 -15.78
N ILE A 83 -15.86 7.16 -14.80
CA ILE A 83 -15.07 5.95 -14.51
C ILE A 83 -15.91 4.99 -13.67
N TYR A 84 -16.30 3.85 -14.24
CA TYR A 84 -17.14 2.85 -13.56
C TYR A 84 -16.38 1.58 -13.15
N VAL A 85 -15.24 1.25 -13.77
CA VAL A 85 -14.39 0.12 -13.36
C VAL A 85 -12.92 0.52 -13.34
N THR A 86 -12.22 0.15 -12.28
CA THR A 86 -10.78 0.33 -12.10
C THR A 86 -10.14 -0.98 -11.67
N THR A 87 -8.94 -1.25 -12.19
CA THR A 87 -8.14 -2.42 -11.82
C THR A 87 -6.79 -1.94 -11.31
N ALA A 88 -6.43 -2.35 -10.09
CA ALA A 88 -5.14 -2.10 -9.46
C ALA A 88 -4.45 -3.44 -9.17
N ARG A 89 -3.34 -3.71 -9.87
CA ARG A 89 -2.60 -4.99 -9.79
C ARG A 89 -1.16 -4.80 -9.36
N ALA A 90 -0.74 -5.61 -8.40
CA ALA A 90 0.65 -5.76 -8.01
C ALA A 90 0.94 -7.26 -7.78
N LEU A 91 1.17 -7.99 -8.88
CA LEU A 91 1.34 -9.43 -8.87
C LEU A 91 2.81 -9.82 -9.04
N ARG A 92 3.24 -10.78 -8.22
CA ARG A 92 4.49 -11.52 -8.37
C ARG A 92 4.21 -13.01 -8.36
N ARG A 93 4.88 -13.75 -9.25
CA ARG A 93 4.76 -15.21 -9.34
C ARG A 93 5.57 -15.93 -8.26
N CYS A 94 6.83 -15.56 -8.08
CA CYS A 94 7.74 -16.12 -7.08
C CYS A 94 8.64 -15.03 -6.48
N GLY A 95 8.06 -13.89 -6.14
CA GLY A 95 8.76 -12.71 -5.63
C GLY A 95 8.48 -12.45 -4.15
N VAL A 96 8.53 -13.49 -3.32
CA VAL A 96 8.61 -13.36 -1.86
C VAL A 96 9.98 -12.76 -1.51
N PRO A 97 10.04 -11.65 -0.75
CA PRO A 97 11.32 -11.09 -0.32
C PRO A 97 12.05 -12.02 0.65
N GLY A 98 13.28 -12.39 0.34
CA GLY A 98 14.16 -13.21 1.19
C GLY A 98 14.99 -12.41 2.20
N TRP A 99 14.76 -11.10 2.32
CA TRP A 99 15.49 -10.22 3.21
C TRP A 99 14.53 -9.49 4.16
N GLY A 100 15.10 -8.88 5.20
CA GLY A 100 14.34 -8.03 6.12
C GLY A 100 13.24 -8.79 6.85
N VAL A 101 12.11 -8.12 7.05
CA VAL A 101 11.00 -8.62 7.89
C VAL A 101 9.69 -8.77 7.12
N PHE A 102 9.73 -8.73 5.78
CA PHE A 102 8.55 -8.73 4.89
C PHE A 102 7.64 -9.95 5.04
N THR A 103 8.17 -11.07 5.56
CA THR A 103 7.42 -12.30 5.81
C THR A 103 6.89 -12.42 7.24
N ASN A 104 7.17 -11.42 8.09
CA ASN A 104 6.78 -11.35 9.50
C ASN A 104 5.58 -10.40 9.68
N LYS A 105 4.41 -10.98 9.95
CA LYS A 105 3.15 -10.24 10.10
C LYS A 105 3.14 -9.30 11.31
N GLU A 106 3.83 -9.63 12.39
CA GLU A 106 3.87 -8.77 13.59
C GLU A 106 4.65 -7.47 13.33
N LEU A 107 5.69 -7.53 12.48
CA LEU A 107 6.52 -6.38 12.14
C LEU A 107 6.01 -5.59 10.92
N GLN A 108 5.24 -6.23 10.04
CA GLN A 108 4.80 -5.65 8.76
C GLN A 108 3.29 -5.43 8.64
N GLY A 109 2.47 -6.16 9.38
CA GLY A 109 1.00 -6.08 9.37
C GLY A 109 0.33 -6.97 8.33
N GLY A 110 1.01 -7.29 7.24
CA GLY A 110 0.52 -8.16 6.17
C GLY A 110 1.59 -8.41 5.12
N GLY A 111 1.22 -9.11 4.05
CA GLY A 111 2.09 -9.48 2.95
C GLY A 111 1.95 -8.54 1.76
N PRO A 112 1.60 -9.04 0.57
CA PRO A 112 1.67 -8.29 -0.68
C PRO A 112 0.74 -7.09 -0.72
N LEU A 113 -0.43 -7.12 -0.07
CA LEU A 113 -1.30 -5.94 -0.03
C LEU A 113 -0.59 -4.78 0.66
N ILE A 114 0.04 -5.03 1.80
CA ILE A 114 0.68 -4.00 2.62
C ILE A 114 1.99 -3.53 1.99
N ASP A 115 2.75 -4.42 1.35
CA ASP A 115 4.05 -4.08 0.78
C ASP A 115 3.95 -3.42 -0.60
N ILE A 116 3.31 -4.08 -1.56
CA ILE A 116 3.30 -3.66 -2.97
C ILE A 116 1.92 -3.23 -3.47
N GLY A 117 0.85 -3.83 -2.94
CA GLY A 117 -0.53 -3.55 -3.32
C GLY A 117 -0.97 -2.16 -2.90
N ILE A 118 -0.49 -1.67 -1.76
CA ILE A 118 -0.82 -0.36 -1.22
C ILE A 118 -0.42 0.76 -2.18
N HIS A 119 0.67 0.59 -2.93
CA HIS A 119 1.11 1.56 -3.94
C HIS A 119 0.10 1.68 -5.08
N MET A 120 -0.39 0.56 -5.57
CA MET A 120 -1.33 0.52 -6.69
C MET A 120 -2.74 0.95 -6.25
N LEU A 121 -3.16 0.52 -5.06
CA LEU A 121 -4.41 0.96 -4.45
C LEU A 121 -4.42 2.47 -4.22
N ASP A 122 -3.35 3.00 -3.61
CA ASP A 122 -3.22 4.43 -3.36
C ASP A 122 -3.22 5.25 -4.65
N ALA A 123 -2.43 4.84 -5.66
CA ALA A 123 -2.38 5.54 -6.93
C ALA A 123 -3.74 5.52 -7.66
N ALA A 124 -4.45 4.37 -7.65
CA ALA A 124 -5.79 4.27 -8.22
C ALA A 124 -6.78 5.19 -7.48
N MET A 125 -6.79 5.16 -6.14
CA MET A 125 -7.63 6.05 -5.34
C MET A 125 -7.29 7.53 -5.56
N TYR A 126 -6.01 7.87 -5.70
CA TYR A 126 -5.56 9.21 -6.04
C TYR A 126 -6.10 9.66 -7.39
N VAL A 127 -5.96 8.84 -8.44
CA VAL A 127 -6.48 9.10 -9.79
C VAL A 127 -8.00 9.31 -9.76
N LEU A 128 -8.73 8.49 -9.03
CA LEU A 128 -10.19 8.58 -8.87
C LEU A 128 -10.65 9.73 -7.97
N GLY A 129 -9.75 10.32 -7.17
CA GLY A 129 -10.07 11.44 -6.27
C GLY A 129 -10.65 11.01 -4.94
N PHE A 130 -10.25 9.84 -4.45
CA PHE A 130 -10.69 9.24 -3.19
C PHE A 130 -12.22 9.18 -3.06
N PRO A 131 -12.93 8.53 -4.01
CA PRO A 131 -14.36 8.32 -3.87
C PRO A 131 -14.67 7.58 -2.56
N ALA A 132 -15.81 7.90 -1.93
CA ALA A 132 -16.22 7.27 -0.70
C ALA A 132 -16.47 5.77 -0.94
N VAL A 133 -15.76 4.92 -0.19
CA VAL A 133 -15.92 3.47 -0.21
C VAL A 133 -17.25 3.10 0.46
N LYS A 134 -18.07 2.34 -0.25
CA LYS A 134 -19.36 1.82 0.21
C LYS A 134 -19.22 0.44 0.85
N SER A 135 -18.49 -0.47 0.21
CA SER A 135 -18.25 -1.82 0.70
C SER A 135 -16.95 -2.40 0.14
N VAL A 136 -16.42 -3.39 0.85
CA VAL A 136 -15.22 -4.14 0.43
C VAL A 136 -15.51 -5.62 0.59
N ASN A 137 -15.21 -6.42 -0.43
CA ASN A 137 -15.16 -7.87 -0.37
C ASN A 137 -13.75 -8.33 -0.76
N ALA A 138 -13.09 -9.13 0.08
CA ALA A 138 -11.72 -9.54 -0.17
C ALA A 138 -11.42 -10.93 0.42
N HIS A 139 -10.46 -11.61 -0.22
CA HIS A 139 -9.98 -12.93 0.17
C HIS A 139 -8.46 -12.97 0.09
N SER A 140 -7.83 -13.55 1.11
CA SER A 140 -6.38 -13.77 1.16
C SER A 140 -6.05 -15.25 1.20
N PHE A 141 -4.86 -15.59 0.70
CA PHE A 141 -4.40 -16.98 0.59
C PHE A 141 -2.96 -17.10 1.04
N GLN A 142 -2.66 -18.18 1.77
CA GLN A 142 -1.30 -18.59 2.14
C GLN A 142 -1.15 -20.08 1.80
N LYS A 143 -0.60 -20.37 0.63
CA LYS A 143 -0.51 -21.71 0.02
C LYS A 143 0.88 -22.05 -0.53
N ILE A 144 1.75 -21.06 -0.75
CA ILE A 144 3.07 -21.19 -1.37
C ILE A 144 4.18 -20.81 -0.38
N GLY A 145 4.08 -19.67 0.31
CA GLY A 145 5.14 -19.15 1.16
C GLY A 145 5.52 -20.06 2.33
N THR A 146 4.59 -20.88 2.83
CA THR A 146 4.83 -21.88 3.89
C THR A 146 5.30 -23.25 3.36
N GLN A 147 5.39 -23.42 2.05
CA GLN A 147 5.74 -24.69 1.38
C GLN A 147 7.05 -24.61 0.58
N LYS A 148 7.39 -23.43 0.06
CA LYS A 148 8.64 -23.15 -0.65
C LYS A 148 9.51 -22.23 0.18
N SER A 149 10.80 -22.23 -0.11
CA SER A 149 11.82 -21.47 0.63
C SER A 149 12.70 -20.59 -0.26
N CYS A 150 12.44 -20.50 -1.58
CA CYS A 150 13.23 -19.71 -2.50
C CYS A 150 12.42 -19.17 -3.68
N GLY A 151 12.86 -18.02 -4.20
CA GLY A 151 12.23 -17.32 -5.31
C GLY A 151 13.16 -16.28 -5.93
N GLN A 152 12.60 -15.42 -6.77
CA GLN A 152 13.35 -14.37 -7.48
C GLN A 152 14.07 -13.40 -6.52
N PHE A 153 13.50 -13.19 -5.34
CA PHE A 153 14.00 -12.24 -4.35
C PHE A 153 14.74 -12.91 -3.18
N GLY A 154 15.29 -14.10 -3.42
CA GLY A 154 16.14 -14.81 -2.47
C GLY A 154 15.43 -15.96 -1.78
N GLU A 155 15.96 -16.32 -0.60
CA GLU A 155 15.49 -17.44 0.21
C GLU A 155 14.80 -16.94 1.48
N TRP A 156 13.82 -17.69 1.97
CA TRP A 156 13.13 -17.42 3.22
C TRP A 156 12.87 -18.71 3.97
N ASP A 157 12.63 -18.61 5.28
CA ASP A 157 12.25 -19.76 6.10
C ASP A 157 10.72 -19.95 6.06
N PRO A 158 10.21 -21.07 5.49
CA PRO A 158 8.78 -21.34 5.45
C PRO A 158 8.15 -21.52 6.84
N ALA A 159 8.96 -21.91 7.85
CA ALA A 159 8.47 -22.11 9.22
C ALA A 159 8.17 -20.79 9.95
N THR A 160 8.76 -19.67 9.51
CA THR A 160 8.54 -18.34 10.10
C THR A 160 7.68 -17.42 9.21
N TYR A 161 7.29 -17.89 8.03
CA TYR A 161 6.44 -17.16 7.08
C TYR A 161 5.00 -17.03 7.61
N SER A 162 4.60 -15.81 7.98
CA SER A 162 3.35 -15.55 8.72
C SER A 162 2.37 -14.62 8.01
N VAL A 163 2.73 -14.13 6.82
CA VAL A 163 1.89 -13.25 5.98
C VAL A 163 1.16 -14.03 4.90
N GLU A 164 0.14 -13.44 4.27
CA GLU A 164 -0.49 -14.00 3.09
C GLU A 164 0.43 -13.95 1.85
N ASP A 165 0.27 -14.90 0.92
CA ASP A 165 0.97 -14.92 -0.37
C ASP A 165 0.30 -14.02 -1.40
N SER A 166 -1.02 -13.88 -1.29
CA SER A 166 -1.85 -13.11 -2.20
C SER A 166 -3.14 -12.64 -1.53
N LEU A 167 -3.67 -11.53 -2.04
CA LEU A 167 -4.96 -10.97 -1.66
C LEU A 167 -5.65 -10.41 -2.90
N PHE A 168 -6.93 -10.75 -3.03
CA PHE A 168 -7.81 -10.31 -4.11
C PHE A 168 -9.08 -9.70 -3.50
N GLY A 169 -9.58 -8.62 -4.08
CA GLY A 169 -10.82 -8.01 -3.60
C GLY A 169 -11.43 -6.97 -4.52
N THR A 170 -12.64 -6.57 -4.18
CA THR A 170 -13.41 -5.54 -4.86
C THR A 170 -13.80 -4.48 -3.84
N ASN A 171 -13.57 -3.22 -4.20
CA ASN A 171 -14.08 -2.05 -3.49
C ASN A 171 -15.24 -1.49 -4.32
N GLU A 172 -16.42 -1.36 -3.72
CA GLU A 172 -17.53 -0.62 -4.32
C GLU A 172 -17.54 0.80 -3.77
N PHE A 173 -17.79 1.79 -4.62
CA PHE A 173 -17.88 3.19 -4.23
C PHE A 173 -19.34 3.67 -4.21
N HIS A 174 -19.61 4.71 -3.42
CA HIS A 174 -20.94 5.32 -3.34
C HIS A 174 -21.41 5.96 -4.64
N ASN A 175 -20.49 6.33 -5.53
CA ASN A 175 -20.80 6.86 -6.86
C ASN A 175 -21.12 5.76 -7.90
N GLY A 176 -21.13 4.48 -7.51
CA GLY A 176 -21.44 3.36 -8.39
C GLY A 176 -20.23 2.69 -9.06
N GLY A 177 -19.05 3.31 -9.00
CA GLY A 177 -17.82 2.71 -9.53
C GLY A 177 -17.30 1.55 -8.68
N ILE A 178 -16.50 0.67 -9.30
CA ILE A 178 -15.82 -0.42 -8.62
C ILE A 178 -14.31 -0.41 -8.86
N LEU A 179 -13.53 -0.87 -7.88
CA LEU A 179 -12.10 -1.10 -7.99
C LEU A 179 -11.77 -2.56 -7.66
N TRP A 180 -11.22 -3.29 -8.63
CA TRP A 180 -10.62 -4.59 -8.44
C TRP A 180 -9.17 -4.46 -7.99
N LEU A 181 -8.83 -5.20 -6.95
CA LEU A 181 -7.51 -5.20 -6.34
C LEU A 181 -6.94 -6.62 -6.38
N GLU A 182 -5.77 -6.77 -6.99
CA GLU A 182 -5.09 -8.06 -7.08
C GLU A 182 -3.63 -7.91 -6.67
N THR A 183 -3.20 -8.68 -5.68
CA THR A 183 -1.87 -8.54 -5.08
C THR A 183 -1.26 -9.90 -4.80
N SER A 184 0.04 -10.09 -5.09
CA SER A 184 0.74 -11.31 -4.73
C SER A 184 2.24 -11.14 -4.54
N PHE A 185 2.80 -11.84 -3.56
CA PHE A 185 4.22 -12.20 -3.52
C PHE A 185 4.47 -13.49 -4.29
N ALA A 186 3.54 -14.44 -4.19
CA ALA A 186 3.59 -15.70 -4.89
C ALA A 186 2.22 -16.12 -5.41
N LEU A 187 2.17 -16.56 -6.65
CA LEU A 187 0.96 -17.00 -7.33
C LEU A 187 1.32 -17.95 -8.49
N ASN A 188 0.44 -18.90 -8.79
CA ASN A 188 0.61 -19.80 -9.94
C ASN A 188 0.12 -19.13 -11.24
N ILE A 189 0.85 -18.12 -11.71
CA ILE A 189 0.62 -17.40 -12.97
C ILE A 189 1.76 -17.62 -13.96
N ARG A 190 1.56 -17.26 -15.24
CA ARG A 190 2.58 -17.44 -16.28
C ARG A 190 3.65 -16.35 -16.18
N GLU A 191 3.21 -15.10 -16.13
CA GLU A 191 4.01 -13.89 -16.06
C GLU A 191 4.82 -13.86 -14.76
N GLN A 192 6.03 -13.32 -14.82
CA GLN A 192 6.91 -13.26 -13.64
C GLN A 192 6.46 -12.19 -12.64
N SER A 193 6.07 -11.04 -13.17
CA SER A 193 5.51 -9.89 -12.46
C SER A 193 4.52 -9.17 -13.36
N ASP A 194 3.45 -8.67 -12.77
CA ASP A 194 2.44 -7.85 -13.46
C ASP A 194 2.03 -6.68 -12.56
N TYR A 195 2.31 -5.47 -13.04
CA TYR A 195 1.99 -4.22 -12.36
C TYR A 195 1.14 -3.39 -13.31
N GLU A 196 -0.17 -3.39 -13.07
CA GLU A 196 -1.14 -2.80 -13.98
C GLU A 196 -2.07 -1.87 -13.20
N ARG A 197 -2.31 -0.68 -13.78
CA ARG A 197 -3.33 0.27 -13.35
C ARG A 197 -4.16 0.57 -14.58
N GLN A 198 -5.29 -0.11 -14.70
CA GLN A 198 -6.19 0.00 -15.85
C GLN A 198 -7.50 0.63 -15.40
N LEU A 199 -7.99 1.59 -16.17
CA LEU A 199 -9.32 2.14 -16.01
C LEU A 199 -10.16 1.73 -17.23
N LEU A 200 -11.42 1.39 -17.00
CA LEU A 200 -12.41 1.15 -18.04
C LEU A 200 -13.48 2.24 -17.89
N TRP A 201 -13.72 2.95 -18.99
CA TRP A 201 -14.53 4.16 -19.08
C TRP A 201 -15.30 4.21 -20.40
#